data_AF-T1A6R3-F1
#
_entry.id   AF-T1A6R3-F1
#
_cell.length_a   1.000
_cell.length_b   1.000
_cell.length_c   1.000
_cell.angle_alpha   90.00
_cell.angle_beta   90.00
_cell.angle_gamma   90.00
#
_symmetry.space_group_name_H-M   'P 1'
#
loop_
_entity.id
_entity.type
_entity.pdbx_description
1 polymer ?
#
loop_
_entity_poly.entity_id
_entity_poly.type
_entity_poly.pdbx_seq_one_letter_code
_entity_poly.pdbx_strand_id
1 'polypeptide(L)'
;MDFNTTELATGAGTPQSLLANSPQETSLVGHRIGARLRPGDCLALHGGLGAGKTTLAQGVVAGAGGGQDVRSPTFLLHAVHRGRITVHHLDLYRLPPGVDLRTLGLDELLEQD
;
A
#
# COMPACT_ATOMS: atom_id res chain seq x y z
N MET A 1 -1.12 -11.78 23.69
CA MET A 1 0.13 -11.62 22.90
C MET A 1 -0.29 -11.99 21.51
N ASP A 2 -0.71 -10.98 20.76
CA ASP A 2 -1.64 -11.18 19.67
C ASP A 2 -0.84 -11.13 18.36
N PHE A 3 -0.84 -12.25 17.66
CA PHE A 3 -0.12 -12.42 16.40
C PHE A 3 -0.88 -11.65 15.31
N ASN A 4 -0.23 -10.64 14.73
CA ASN A 4 -0.78 -9.89 13.60
C ASN A 4 -0.76 -10.77 12.34
N THR A 5 -1.93 -11.24 11.92
CA THR A 5 -2.17 -11.85 10.60
C THR A 5 -2.59 -10.76 9.63
N THR A 6 -1.78 -10.50 8.60
CA THR A 6 -2.13 -9.63 7.48
C THR A 6 -2.83 -10.47 6.42
N GLU A 7 -4.14 -10.30 6.23
CA GLU A 7 -4.84 -10.91 5.09
C GLU A 7 -4.71 -10.03 3.84
N LEU A 8 -4.16 -10.60 2.78
CA LEU A 8 -4.13 -10.04 1.43
C LEU A 8 -5.35 -10.56 0.68
N ALA A 9 -6.35 -9.72 0.43
CA ALA A 9 -7.46 -10.06 -0.44
C ALA A 9 -7.00 -9.94 -1.90
N THR A 10 -6.59 -11.06 -2.50
CA THR A 10 -6.44 -11.21 -3.95
C THR A 10 -7.58 -12.04 -4.49
N GLY A 11 -8.09 -11.69 -5.67
CA GLY A 11 -9.00 -12.56 -6.40
C GLY A 11 -8.40 -13.95 -6.57
N ALA A 12 -9.18 -14.97 -6.20
CA ALA A 12 -8.94 -16.40 -6.49
C ALA A 12 -7.53 -16.96 -6.17
N GLY A 13 -6.87 -16.49 -5.10
CA GLY A 13 -5.58 -17.02 -4.64
C GLY A 13 -5.65 -17.64 -3.24
N THR A 14 -4.81 -18.66 -2.97
CA THR A 14 -4.63 -19.18 -1.61
C THR A 14 -3.95 -18.12 -0.74
N PRO A 15 -4.47 -17.81 0.46
CA PRO A 15 -3.83 -16.85 1.36
C PRO A 15 -2.40 -17.27 1.69
N GLN A 16 -1.48 -16.31 1.66
CA GLN A 16 -0.05 -16.50 1.95
C GLN A 16 0.27 -15.82 3.28
N SER A 17 1.05 -16.50 4.13
CA SER A 17 1.54 -15.93 5.39
C SER A 17 3.05 -15.72 5.30
N LEU A 18 3.51 -14.53 5.67
CA LEU A 18 4.91 -14.13 5.71
C LEU A 18 5.20 -13.46 7.06
N LEU A 19 6.36 -13.76 7.64
CA LEU A 19 6.85 -13.10 8.84
C LEU A 19 8.01 -12.18 8.48
N ALA A 20 7.97 -10.96 9.02
CA ALA A 20 9.05 -9.98 8.93
C ALA A 20 9.34 -9.45 10.34
N ASN A 21 10.59 -9.59 10.78
CA ASN A 21 11.03 -9.27 12.14
C ASN A 21 11.77 -7.92 12.22
N SER A 22 11.89 -7.23 11.09
CA SER A 22 12.54 -5.93 11.00
C SER A 22 11.89 -5.02 9.97
N PRO A 23 12.06 -3.69 10.07
CA PRO A 23 11.66 -2.76 9.02
C PRO A 23 12.31 -3.10 7.67
N GLN A 24 13.56 -3.56 7.66
CA GLN A 24 14.29 -3.94 6.46
C GLN A 24 13.66 -5.15 5.78
N GLU A 25 13.29 -6.18 6.55
CA GLU A 25 12.54 -7.33 6.03
C GLU A 25 11.17 -6.93 5.50
N THR A 26 10.47 -6.04 6.21
CA THR A 26 9.16 -5.51 5.78
C THR A 26 9.29 -4.76 4.44
N SER A 27 10.30 -3.92 4.30
CA SER A 27 10.58 -3.22 3.03
C SER A 27 10.94 -4.20 1.91
N LEU A 28 11.68 -5.28 2.20
CA LEU A 28 12.02 -6.30 1.19
C LEU A 28 10.78 -7.08 0.73
N VAL A 29 9.88 -7.40 1.66
CA VAL A 29 8.56 -7.99 1.33
C VAL A 29 7.78 -7.04 0.43
N GLY A 30 7.69 -5.76 0.79
CA GLY A 30 7.05 -4.74 -0.03
C GLY A 30 7.65 -4.66 -1.42
N HIS A 31 8.98 -4.64 -1.54
CA HIS A 31 9.68 -4.61 -2.83
C HIS A 31 9.33 -5.81 -3.71
N ARG A 32 9.26 -7.01 -3.13
CA ARG A 32 8.87 -8.22 -3.88
C ARG A 32 7.43 -8.15 -4.37
N ILE A 33 6.52 -7.57 -3.60
CA ILE A 33 5.13 -7.32 -4.00
C ILE A 33 5.13 -6.31 -5.17
N GLY A 34 5.73 -5.13 -4.97
CA GLY A 34 5.78 -4.05 -5.97
C GLY A 34 6.40 -4.47 -7.30
N ALA A 35 7.41 -5.33 -7.28
CA ALA A 35 8.04 -5.86 -8.49
C ALA A 35 7.11 -6.76 -9.34
N ARG A 36 6.03 -7.28 -8.75
CA ARG A 36 5.05 -8.16 -9.42
C ARG A 36 3.75 -7.46 -9.79
N LEU A 37 3.48 -6.31 -9.18
CA LEU A 37 2.29 -5.52 -9.48
C LEU A 37 2.24 -5.08 -10.94
N ARG A 38 1.02 -4.97 -11.46
CA ARG A 38 0.66 -4.51 -12.80
C ARG A 38 -0.28 -3.30 -12.68
N PRO A 39 -0.38 -2.47 -13.73
CA PRO A 39 -1.42 -1.45 -13.78
C PRO A 39 -2.80 -2.07 -13.55
N GLY A 40 -3.62 -1.42 -12.71
CA GLY A 40 -4.94 -1.90 -12.30
C GLY A 40 -4.95 -2.81 -11.06
N ASP A 41 -3.80 -3.28 -10.57
CA ASP A 41 -3.75 -4.01 -9.29
C ASP A 41 -4.02 -3.06 -8.12
N CYS A 42 -4.84 -3.51 -7.16
CA CYS A 42 -5.11 -2.79 -5.91
C CYS A 42 -4.55 -3.56 -4.72
N LEU A 43 -3.80 -2.86 -3.85
CA LEU A 43 -3.24 -3.42 -2.63
C LEU A 43 -3.78 -2.68 -1.41
N ALA A 44 -4.65 -3.33 -0.65
CA ALA A 44 -5.17 -2.80 0.61
C ALA A 44 -4.30 -3.25 1.79
N LEU A 45 -3.79 -2.29 2.57
CA LEU A 45 -2.98 -2.55 3.77
C LEU A 45 -3.78 -2.32 5.04
N HIS A 46 -3.96 -3.38 5.84
CA HIS A 46 -4.72 -3.34 7.09
C HIS A 46 -3.81 -3.58 8.30
N GLY A 47 -4.08 -2.91 9.41
CA GLY A 47 -3.34 -3.08 10.66
C GLY A 47 -3.34 -1.82 11.52
N GLY A 48 -3.06 -1.98 12.81
CA GLY A 48 -3.03 -0.88 13.79
C GLY A 48 -1.94 0.18 13.56
N LEU A 49 -1.93 1.22 14.40
CA LEU A 49 -0.86 2.22 14.42
C LEU A 49 0.47 1.52 14.73
N GLY A 50 1.52 1.83 13.97
CA GLY A 50 2.84 1.20 14.14
C GLY A 50 2.98 -0.21 13.54
N ALA A 51 1.95 -0.78 12.90
CA ALA A 51 2.00 -2.12 12.30
C ALA A 51 2.94 -2.26 11.07
N GLY A 52 3.69 -1.20 10.70
CA GLY A 52 4.64 -1.26 9.57
C GLY A 52 4.05 -1.01 8.18
N LYS A 53 2.78 -0.58 8.08
CA LYS A 53 2.10 -0.29 6.79
C LYS A 53 2.90 0.67 5.89
N THR A 54 3.40 1.78 6.46
CA THR A 54 4.20 2.76 5.70
C THR A 54 5.52 2.16 5.22
N THR A 55 6.20 1.37 6.06
CA THR A 55 7.42 0.66 5.68
C THR A 55 7.16 -0.32 4.53
N LEU A 56 6.05 -1.06 4.59
CA LEU A 56 5.65 -1.95 3.51
C LEU A 56 5.35 -1.17 2.22
N ALA A 57 4.61 -0.06 2.30
CA ALA A 57 4.28 0.80 1.16
C ALA A 57 5.55 1.40 0.50
N GLN A 58 6.53 1.82 1.30
CA GLN A 58 7.85 2.25 0.80
C GLN A 58 8.52 1.15 -0.02
N GLY A 59 8.53 -0.08 0.49
CA GLY A 59 9.01 -1.24 -0.25
C GLY A 59 8.27 -1.44 -1.56
N VAL A 60 6.93 -1.40 -1.53
CA VAL A 60 6.08 -1.58 -2.73
C VAL A 60 6.41 -0.55 -3.79
N VAL A 61 6.48 0.74 -3.45
CA VAL A 61 6.81 1.80 -4.40
C VAL A 61 8.21 1.58 -4.99
N ALA A 62 9.21 1.23 -4.16
CA ALA A 62 10.55 0.95 -4.63
C ALA A 62 10.57 -0.25 -5.61
N GLY A 63 9.87 -1.33 -5.29
CA GLY A 63 9.74 -2.51 -6.16
C GLY A 63 8.98 -2.22 -7.46
N ALA A 64 8.05 -1.26 -7.43
CA ALA A 64 7.36 -0.73 -8.60
C ALA A 64 8.24 0.22 -9.44
N GLY A 65 9.51 0.45 -9.06
CA GLY A 65 10.45 1.33 -9.75
C GLY A 65 10.27 2.82 -9.43
N GLY A 66 9.51 3.15 -8.38
CA GLY A 66 9.34 4.52 -7.91
C GLY A 66 10.53 5.03 -7.08
N GLY A 67 10.50 6.33 -6.78
CA GLY A 67 11.55 7.00 -6.00
C GLY A 67 11.66 6.56 -4.53
N GLN A 68 12.77 6.93 -3.89
CA GLN A 68 13.10 6.55 -2.51
C GLN A 68 12.35 7.37 -1.44
N ASP A 69 11.75 8.51 -1.81
CA ASP A 69 11.17 9.46 -0.86
C ASP A 69 9.67 9.24 -0.65
N VAL A 70 9.33 8.05 -0.16
CA VAL A 70 7.93 7.65 0.08
C VAL A 70 7.60 7.91 1.55
N ARG A 71 6.78 8.93 1.78
CA ARG A 71 6.20 9.24 3.10
C ARG A 71 4.71 8.91 3.06
N SER A 72 4.12 8.70 4.23
CA SER A 72 2.66 8.62 4.32
C SER A 72 2.08 9.98 3.90
N PRO A 73 1.16 10.03 2.92
CA PRO A 73 0.43 11.24 2.57
C PRO A 73 -0.67 11.52 3.59
N THR A 74 -0.39 11.42 4.89
CA THR A 74 -1.40 11.49 5.97
C THR A 74 -2.33 12.71 5.86
N PHE A 75 -1.81 13.84 5.37
CA PHE A 75 -2.57 15.09 5.18
C PHE A 75 -3.06 15.31 3.75
N LEU A 76 -2.38 14.75 2.76
CA LEU A 76 -2.72 14.91 1.34
C LEU A 76 -3.70 13.83 0.87
N LEU A 77 -3.90 12.78 1.68
CA LEU A 77 -4.62 11.53 1.40
C LEU A 77 -4.05 10.72 0.24
N HIS A 78 -3.35 11.34 -0.70
CA HIS A 78 -2.82 10.74 -1.92
C HIS A 78 -1.40 11.23 -2.24
N ALA A 79 -0.57 10.31 -2.70
CA ALA A 79 0.71 10.60 -3.33
C ALA A 79 0.88 9.73 -4.59
N VAL A 80 1.45 10.32 -5.64
CA VAL A 80 1.75 9.63 -6.90
C VAL A 80 3.24 9.35 -6.98
N HIS A 81 3.60 8.09 -7.20
CA HIS A 81 4.97 7.66 -7.40
C HIS A 81 5.11 7.02 -8.79
N ARG A 82 5.82 7.71 -9.69
CA ARG A 82 6.06 7.23 -11.06
C ARG A 82 7.29 6.33 -11.10
N GLY A 83 7.15 5.18 -11.75
CA GLY A 83 8.19 4.15 -11.88
C GLY A 83 7.95 3.26 -13.09
N ARG A 84 8.22 1.95 -12.94
CA ARG A 84 7.80 0.92 -13.91
C ARG A 84 6.27 0.88 -14.06
N ILE A 85 5.57 1.11 -12.96
CA ILE A 85 4.13 1.39 -12.92
C ILE A 85 3.90 2.65 -12.06
N THR A 86 2.82 3.38 -12.33
CA THR A 86 2.39 4.48 -11.45
C THR A 86 1.74 3.89 -10.21
N VAL A 87 2.23 4.26 -9.03
CA VAL A 87 1.63 3.87 -7.74
C VAL A 87 0.89 5.07 -7.16
N HIS A 88 -0.42 4.91 -7.01
CA HIS A 88 -1.29 5.82 -6.27
C HIS A 88 -1.33 5.35 -4.82
N HIS A 89 -0.59 6.02 -3.95
CA HIS A 89 -0.53 5.69 -2.53
C HIS A 89 -1.57 6.50 -1.76
N LEU A 90 -2.52 5.80 -1.15
CA LEU A 90 -3.58 6.41 -0.35
C LEU A 90 -3.38 6.09 1.14
N ASP A 91 -3.51 7.10 2.01
CA ASP A 91 -3.53 6.89 3.47
C ASP A 91 -4.86 7.37 4.06
N LEU A 92 -5.71 6.40 4.39
CA LEU A 92 -7.08 6.61 4.87
C LEU A 92 -7.18 6.66 6.39
N TYR A 93 -6.07 6.61 7.13
CA TYR A 93 -6.08 6.51 8.60
C TYR A 93 -6.86 7.65 9.29
N ARG A 94 -6.91 8.83 8.66
CA ARG A 94 -7.59 10.01 9.21
C ARG A 94 -9.02 10.19 8.75
N LEU A 95 -9.55 9.30 7.90
CA LEU A 95 -10.93 9.42 7.48
C LEU A 95 -11.87 9.01 8.62
N PRO A 96 -12.93 9.80 8.89
CA PRO A 96 -13.99 9.40 9.79
C PRO A 96 -14.60 8.04 9.37
N PRO A 97 -15.06 7.24 10.33
CA PRO A 97 -15.86 6.06 10.03
C PRO A 97 -17.07 6.43 9.16
N GLY A 98 -17.35 5.63 8.13
CA GLY A 98 -18.52 5.83 7.27
C GLY A 98 -18.34 6.88 6.16
N VAL A 99 -17.14 7.43 5.95
CA VAL A 99 -16.86 8.21 4.74
C VAL A 99 -16.98 7.33 3.50
N ASP A 100 -17.78 7.78 2.53
CA ASP A 100 -17.85 7.18 1.21
C ASP A 100 -16.62 7.56 0.39
N LEU A 101 -15.74 6.60 0.13
CA LEU A 101 -14.50 6.83 -0.62
C LEU A 101 -14.74 7.36 -2.04
N ARG A 102 -15.91 7.10 -2.64
CA ARG A 102 -16.29 7.64 -3.95
C ARG A 102 -16.43 9.16 -3.92
N THR A 103 -16.78 9.73 -2.76
CA THR A 103 -16.90 11.18 -2.59
C THR A 103 -15.56 11.90 -2.52
N LEU A 104 -14.45 11.15 -2.42
CA LEU A 104 -13.10 11.71 -2.36
C LEU A 104 -12.50 11.97 -3.75
N GLY A 105 -13.23 11.68 -4.83
CA GLY A 105 -12.75 11.87 -6.20
C GLY A 105 -11.61 10.93 -6.60
N LEU A 106 -11.54 9.75 -5.95
CA LEU A 106 -10.50 8.76 -6.20
C LEU A 106 -10.65 8.12 -7.58
N ASP A 107 -11.88 7.97 -8.06
CA ASP A 107 -12.17 7.34 -9.35
C ASP A 107 -11.61 8.21 -10.49
N GLU A 108 -11.88 9.52 -10.47
CA GLU A 108 -11.35 10.48 -11.46
C GLU A 108 -9.82 10.61 -11.40
N LEU A 109 -9.23 10.38 -10.23
CA LEU A 109 -7.79 10.42 -10.02
C LEU A 109 -7.08 9.18 -10.60
N LEU A 110 -7.76 8.03 -10.59
CA LEU A 110 -7.25 6.77 -11.12
C LEU A 110 -7.45 6.65 -12.63
N GLU A 111 -8.42 7.38 -13.21
CA GLU A 111 -8.68 7.41 -14.66
C GLU A 111 -7.68 8.28 -15.46
N GLN A 112 -6.79 9.02 -14.79
CA GLN A 112 -5.86 9.95 -15.44
C GLN A 112 -4.56 9.32 -15.96
N ASP A 113 -4.34 8.02 -15.74
CA ASP A 113 -3.15 7.25 -16.16
C ASP A 113 -3.54 5.84 -16.65
#